data_AF-A0A067PTS0-F1
#
_entry.id   AF-A0A067PTS0-F1
#
_cell.length_a   1.000
_cell.length_b   1.000
_cell.length_c   1.000
_cell.angle_alpha   90.00
_cell.angle_beta   90.00
_cell.angle_gamma   90.00
#
_symmetry.space_group_name_H-M   'P 1'
#
loop_
_entity.id
_entity.type
_entity.pdbx_description
1 polymer ?
#
loop_
_entity_poly.entity_id
_entity_poly.type
_entity_poly.pdbx_seq_one_letter_code
_entity_poly.pdbx_strand_id
1 'polypeptide(L)'
;MAGSPHDVDLAKLLPLELYCHIFSFVSLKRDLCQLSLTSRMFNHETIPLIYRSVDLTISPKQLSLFADTLAMNQDARLMSIVRELAIKWWARRRRSLGPANTTITVFWETCGRILPLLHNLRVLAFNPGNSSNWEFGEVFSDCSFKLEALHTQSLDLKDVHSFLHHHPTIRHWTHQSPFLVRETSLRLHELILPNLRSLEADVEILAAIEGSRPLEQICLHYFDGDLNLDNSVLRNLGLFRETLVALTLDREFSEADIDCQDVIKFIAEQAPALERLSILDNVKPSAARQPTDTAVNRFVTSLAVLKRLQEFQYSPARWDTDSWWWRACAEGTLRVVVTFFDWNLSLRVVTFPTNGFQVEAYSDSIPAVSYSKAPGGDIKQTPVILNFRGDHW
;
A
#
# COMPACT_ATOMS: atom_id res chain seq x y z
N MET A 1 -20.76 31.77 -65.97
CA MET A 1 -19.65 32.26 -65.12
C MET A 1 -20.06 32.03 -63.67
N ALA A 2 -19.59 30.94 -63.08
CA ALA A 2 -19.97 30.52 -61.72
C ALA A 2 -18.87 30.98 -60.74
N GLY A 3 -19.27 31.72 -59.72
CA GLY A 3 -18.39 32.13 -58.63
C GLY A 3 -18.05 30.93 -57.74
N SER A 4 -16.77 30.83 -57.37
CA SER A 4 -16.29 29.92 -56.34
C SER A 4 -15.93 30.73 -55.09
N PRO A 5 -16.66 30.51 -53.98
CA PRO A 5 -16.17 30.85 -52.66
C PRO A 5 -16.33 29.63 -51.75
N HIS A 6 -15.30 28.80 -51.70
CA HIS A 6 -15.09 27.90 -50.55
C HIS A 6 -13.72 28.22 -49.97
N ASP A 7 -13.59 29.42 -49.43
CA ASP A 7 -12.68 29.68 -48.31
C ASP A 7 -13.21 28.82 -47.15
N VAL A 8 -12.65 27.63 -47.01
CA VAL A 8 -12.87 26.79 -45.83
C VAL A 8 -12.18 27.52 -44.70
N ASP A 9 -12.97 28.18 -43.86
CA ASP A 9 -12.54 28.83 -42.62
C ASP A 9 -11.64 27.85 -41.86
N LEU A 10 -10.33 28.11 -41.89
CA LEU A 10 -9.31 27.30 -41.23
C LEU A 10 -9.69 27.22 -39.76
N ALA A 11 -10.21 26.06 -39.35
CA ALA A 11 -10.61 25.80 -37.98
C ALA A 11 -9.51 26.30 -37.03
N LYS A 12 -9.83 27.34 -36.25
CA LYS A 12 -8.88 27.94 -35.32
C LYS A 12 -8.37 26.85 -34.38
N LEU A 13 -7.10 26.46 -34.57
CA LEU A 13 -6.44 25.51 -33.69
C LEU A 13 -6.41 26.10 -32.28
N LEU A 14 -6.74 25.27 -31.28
CA LEU A 14 -6.64 25.68 -29.89
C LEU A 14 -5.16 25.89 -29.54
N PRO A 15 -4.84 26.80 -28.60
CA PRO A 15 -3.50 26.88 -28.02
C PRO A 15 -3.03 25.51 -27.48
N LEU A 16 -1.74 25.21 -27.62
CA LEU A 16 -1.12 23.94 -27.22
C LEU A 16 -1.40 23.60 -25.74
N GLU A 17 -1.40 24.61 -24.90
CA GLU A 17 -1.65 24.51 -23.46
C GLU A 17 -3.04 23.95 -23.16
N LEU A 18 -4.03 24.25 -24.01
CA LEU A 18 -5.38 23.71 -23.86
C LEU A 18 -5.43 22.22 -24.20
N TYR A 19 -4.64 21.74 -25.17
CA TYR A 19 -4.59 20.31 -25.49
C TYR A 19 -3.96 19.49 -24.36
N CYS A 20 -2.86 19.97 -23.77
CA CYS A 20 -2.26 19.32 -22.60
C CYS A 20 -3.26 19.20 -21.44
N HIS A 21 -4.01 20.28 -21.18
CA HIS A 21 -5.05 20.28 -20.15
C HIS A 21 -6.18 19.30 -20.49
N ILE A 22 -6.70 19.28 -21.72
CA ILE A 22 -7.73 18.33 -22.16
C ILE A 22 -7.24 16.88 -21.99
N PHE A 23 -6.02 16.60 -22.42
CA PHE A 23 -5.43 15.25 -22.33
C PHE A 23 -5.21 14.80 -20.89
N SER A 24 -5.02 15.73 -19.94
CA SER A 24 -4.91 15.39 -18.51
C SER A 24 -6.17 14.76 -17.91
N PHE A 25 -7.34 14.95 -18.56
CA PHE A 25 -8.60 14.30 -18.17
C PHE A 25 -8.85 12.96 -18.86
N VAL A 26 -7.97 12.52 -19.78
CA VAL A 26 -8.10 11.23 -20.44
C VAL A 26 -7.56 10.14 -19.50
N SER A 27 -8.46 9.35 -18.92
CA SER A 27 -8.10 8.32 -17.93
C SER A 27 -7.36 7.11 -18.52
N LEU A 28 -7.55 6.82 -19.82
CA LEU A 28 -6.97 5.64 -20.47
C LEU A 28 -5.71 6.01 -21.26
N LYS A 29 -4.55 5.48 -20.83
CA LYS A 29 -3.27 5.66 -21.56
C LYS A 29 -3.35 5.21 -23.02
N ARG A 30 -4.18 4.21 -23.33
CA ARG A 30 -4.40 3.75 -24.71
C ARG A 30 -4.93 4.86 -25.61
N ASP A 31 -5.85 5.68 -25.12
CA ASP A 31 -6.47 6.75 -25.89
C ASP A 31 -5.45 7.88 -26.12
N LEU A 32 -4.62 8.18 -25.11
CA LEU A 32 -3.48 9.08 -25.26
C LEU A 32 -2.47 8.58 -26.30
N CYS A 33 -2.17 7.29 -26.33
CA CYS A 33 -1.31 6.71 -27.37
C CYS A 33 -1.94 6.84 -28.77
N GLN A 34 -3.25 6.63 -28.90
CA GLN A 34 -3.93 6.83 -30.18
C GLN A 34 -3.87 8.30 -30.63
N LEU A 35 -4.13 9.24 -29.72
CA LEU A 35 -4.00 10.68 -29.97
C LEU A 35 -2.56 11.07 -30.35
N SER A 36 -1.57 10.46 -29.71
CA SER A 36 -0.16 10.64 -30.06
C SER A 36 0.14 10.21 -31.51
N LEU A 37 -0.50 9.15 -31.99
CA LEU A 37 -0.26 8.61 -33.32
C LEU A 37 -0.99 9.39 -34.43
N THR A 38 -2.05 10.13 -34.10
CA THR A 38 -2.83 10.89 -35.09
C THR A 38 -2.19 12.22 -35.49
N SER A 39 -1.35 12.82 -34.63
CA SER A 39 -0.72 14.11 -34.90
C SER A 39 0.61 14.28 -34.17
N ARG A 40 1.62 14.85 -34.86
CA ARG A 40 2.89 15.26 -34.24
C ARG A 40 2.70 16.29 -33.12
N MET A 41 1.72 17.17 -33.26
CA MET A 41 1.40 18.17 -32.25
C MET A 41 0.87 17.49 -30.98
N PHE A 42 -0.05 16.54 -31.13
CA PHE A 42 -0.59 15.77 -30.00
C PHE A 42 0.46 14.85 -29.40
N ASN A 43 1.37 14.28 -30.20
CA ASN A 43 2.49 13.51 -29.70
C ASN A 43 3.31 14.28 -28.66
N HIS A 44 3.68 15.54 -28.94
CA HIS A 44 4.44 16.35 -27.98
C HIS A 44 3.71 16.61 -26.65
N GLU A 45 2.38 16.76 -26.68
CA GLU A 45 1.57 17.03 -25.48
C GLU A 45 1.20 15.76 -24.71
N THR A 46 1.02 14.63 -25.41
CA THR A 46 0.65 13.34 -24.81
C THR A 46 1.85 12.60 -24.21
N ILE A 47 3.06 12.71 -24.78
CA ILE A 47 4.26 12.00 -24.29
C ILE A 47 4.48 12.18 -22.77
N PRO A 48 4.45 13.41 -22.21
CA PRO A 48 4.59 13.61 -20.77
C PRO A 48 3.56 12.84 -19.95
N LEU A 49 2.31 12.76 -20.43
CA LEU A 49 1.22 12.07 -19.73
C LEU A 49 1.34 10.54 -19.83
N ILE A 50 1.81 10.04 -20.98
CA ILE A 50 2.01 8.61 -21.22
C ILE A 50 3.17 8.07 -20.38
N TYR A 51 4.31 8.78 -20.37
CA TYR A 51 5.57 8.30 -19.77
C TYR A 51 5.83 8.78 -18.35
N ARG A 52 5.03 9.69 -17.79
CA ARG A 52 5.21 10.14 -16.38
C ARG A 52 5.14 8.97 -15.40
N SER A 53 4.28 8.00 -15.68
CA SER A 53 4.11 6.79 -14.87
C SER A 53 4.22 5.58 -15.80
N VAL A 54 5.23 4.74 -15.60
CA VAL A 54 5.55 3.59 -16.45
C VAL A 54 5.35 2.30 -15.66
N ASP A 55 4.48 1.43 -16.17
CA ASP A 55 4.20 0.13 -15.58
C ASP A 55 4.76 -0.97 -16.50
N LEU A 56 5.80 -1.66 -16.02
CA LEU A 56 6.50 -2.76 -16.68
C LEU A 56 6.17 -4.11 -16.03
N THR A 57 5.10 -4.19 -15.24
CA THR A 57 4.75 -5.40 -14.48
C THR A 57 4.01 -6.45 -15.32
N ILE A 58 3.50 -6.10 -16.51
CA ILE A 58 2.64 -6.99 -17.31
C ILE A 58 3.47 -8.06 -18.05
N SER A 59 4.64 -7.69 -18.60
CA SER A 59 5.46 -8.61 -19.39
C SER A 59 6.96 -8.32 -19.27
N PRO A 60 7.81 -9.35 -19.10
CA PRO A 60 9.27 -9.20 -19.17
C PRO A 60 9.78 -8.50 -20.44
N LYS A 61 9.07 -8.68 -21.57
CA LYS A 61 9.44 -8.03 -22.83
C LYS A 61 9.31 -6.51 -22.78
N GLN A 62 8.39 -5.98 -21.97
CA GLN A 62 8.22 -4.53 -21.83
C GLN A 62 9.45 -3.89 -21.21
N LEU A 63 10.10 -4.57 -20.27
CA LEU A 63 11.33 -4.07 -19.65
C LEU A 63 12.44 -3.91 -20.70
N SER A 64 12.68 -4.93 -21.52
CA SER A 64 13.68 -4.85 -22.61
C SER A 64 13.31 -3.80 -23.66
N LEU A 65 12.05 -3.75 -24.10
CA LEU A 65 11.59 -2.73 -25.06
C LEU A 65 11.71 -1.31 -24.50
N PHE A 66 11.47 -1.13 -23.21
CA PHE A 66 11.63 0.16 -22.55
C PHE A 66 13.10 0.55 -22.47
N ALA A 67 14.01 -0.37 -22.11
CA ALA A 67 15.44 -0.14 -22.15
C ALA A 67 15.93 0.25 -23.56
N ASP A 68 15.48 -0.46 -24.61
CA ASP A 68 15.81 -0.15 -25.99
C ASP A 68 15.25 1.22 -26.41
N THR A 69 14.03 1.55 -25.95
CA THR A 69 13.42 2.86 -26.20
C THR A 69 14.24 3.98 -25.57
N LEU A 70 14.69 3.82 -24.32
CA LEU A 70 15.56 4.81 -23.66
C LEU A 70 16.91 4.93 -24.37
N ALA A 71 17.50 3.82 -24.83
CA ALA A 71 18.77 3.82 -25.55
C ALA A 71 18.68 4.48 -26.93
N MET A 72 17.58 4.28 -27.64
CA MET A 72 17.36 4.86 -28.98
C MET A 72 16.96 6.35 -28.91
N ASN A 73 16.31 6.78 -27.84
CA ASN A 73 15.94 8.18 -27.63
C ASN A 73 17.04 8.90 -26.86
N GLN A 74 18.06 9.37 -27.59
CA GLN A 74 19.15 10.19 -27.04
C GLN A 74 18.67 11.54 -26.48
N ASP A 75 17.42 11.92 -26.74
CA ASP A 75 16.83 13.11 -26.17
C ASP A 75 16.52 12.87 -24.68
N ALA A 76 17.31 13.52 -23.81
CA ALA A 76 17.22 13.45 -22.35
C ALA A 76 15.81 13.79 -21.81
N ARG A 77 14.95 14.38 -22.65
CA ARG A 77 13.57 14.70 -22.32
C ARG A 77 12.76 13.49 -21.85
N LEU A 78 12.82 12.34 -22.53
CA LEU A 78 12.02 11.16 -22.15
C LEU A 78 12.43 10.66 -20.75
N MET A 79 13.73 10.53 -20.53
CA MET A 79 14.32 10.13 -19.25
C MET A 79 13.94 11.08 -18.11
N SER A 80 13.83 12.39 -18.40
CA SER A 80 13.45 13.41 -17.41
C SER A 80 11.94 13.43 -17.08
N ILE A 81 11.09 12.80 -17.89
CA ILE A 81 9.64 12.80 -17.71
C ILE A 81 9.20 11.72 -16.72
N VAL A 82 9.87 10.57 -16.70
CA VAL A 82 9.50 9.43 -15.87
C VAL A 82 9.65 9.80 -14.40
N ARG A 83 8.54 9.75 -13.66
CA ARG A 83 8.48 10.02 -12.23
C ARG A 83 8.07 8.80 -11.42
N GLU A 84 7.34 7.88 -12.01
CA GLU A 84 6.87 6.66 -11.38
C GLU A 84 7.22 5.48 -12.26
N LEU A 85 7.80 4.44 -11.66
CA LEU A 85 8.19 3.23 -12.36
C LEU A 85 7.80 2.01 -11.54
N ALA A 86 7.03 1.11 -12.13
CA ALA A 86 6.73 -0.20 -11.58
C ALA A 86 7.43 -1.29 -12.40
N ILE A 87 8.24 -2.11 -11.74
CA ILE A 87 8.96 -3.24 -12.34
C ILE A 87 8.60 -4.50 -11.56
N LYS A 88 8.09 -5.52 -12.27
CA LYS A 88 7.83 -6.83 -11.69
C LYS A 88 8.40 -7.94 -12.55
N TRP A 89 9.17 -8.80 -11.92
CA TRP A 89 9.71 -10.00 -12.55
C TRP A 89 8.82 -11.21 -12.24
N TRP A 90 8.11 -11.67 -13.26
CA TRP A 90 7.40 -12.94 -13.20
C TRP A 90 8.28 -14.02 -13.80
N ALA A 91 9.15 -14.62 -12.99
CA ALA A 91 9.66 -15.95 -13.31
C ALA A 91 8.44 -16.88 -13.31
N ARG A 92 7.86 -17.15 -14.50
CA ARG A 92 6.83 -18.19 -14.62
C ARG A 92 7.40 -19.42 -13.92
N ARG A 93 6.68 -19.99 -12.95
CA ARG A 93 6.93 -21.33 -12.37
C ARG A 93 6.78 -22.42 -13.43
N ARG A 94 7.29 -22.23 -14.65
CA ARG A 94 7.51 -23.33 -15.56
C ARG A 94 8.62 -24.14 -14.94
N ARG A 95 8.30 -25.39 -14.63
CA ARG A 95 9.24 -26.50 -14.39
C ARG A 95 10.12 -26.76 -15.62
N SER A 96 10.57 -25.73 -16.32
CA SER A 96 11.47 -25.85 -17.45
C SER A 96 12.88 -25.92 -16.90
N LEU A 97 13.50 -27.07 -17.10
CA LEU A 97 14.92 -27.40 -16.87
C LEU A 97 15.91 -26.54 -17.69
N GLY A 98 15.58 -25.27 -17.99
CA GLY A 98 16.50 -24.32 -18.59
C GLY A 98 17.37 -23.66 -17.51
N PRO A 99 18.51 -23.05 -17.88
CA PRO A 99 19.37 -22.39 -16.92
C PRO A 99 18.70 -21.10 -16.41
N ALA A 100 17.93 -21.21 -15.33
CA ALA A 100 17.21 -20.09 -14.69
C ALA A 100 18.12 -18.87 -14.39
N ASN A 101 19.42 -19.13 -14.21
CA ASN A 101 20.42 -18.11 -13.89
C ASN A 101 20.68 -17.11 -15.02
N THR A 102 20.51 -17.46 -16.30
CA THR A 102 20.80 -16.48 -17.38
C THR A 102 19.70 -15.44 -17.51
N THR A 103 18.45 -15.78 -17.15
CA THR A 103 17.30 -14.87 -17.36
C THR A 103 17.20 -13.83 -16.24
N ILE A 104 17.56 -14.21 -15.01
CA ILE A 104 17.62 -13.30 -13.86
C ILE A 104 18.75 -12.27 -14.01
N THR A 105 19.93 -12.67 -14.48
CA THR A 105 21.03 -11.73 -14.74
C THR A 105 20.63 -10.70 -15.80
N VAL A 106 19.98 -11.13 -16.89
CA VAL A 106 19.48 -10.19 -17.92
C VAL A 106 18.46 -9.21 -17.34
N PHE A 107 17.62 -9.63 -16.40
CA PHE A 107 16.68 -8.74 -15.73
C PHE A 107 17.43 -7.64 -14.95
N TRP A 108 18.37 -8.00 -14.09
CA TRP A 108 19.14 -7.05 -13.30
C TRP A 108 20.03 -6.15 -14.16
N GLU A 109 20.70 -6.69 -15.20
CA GLU A 109 21.43 -5.90 -16.19
C GLU A 109 20.53 -4.88 -16.89
N THR A 110 19.31 -5.27 -17.25
CA THR A 110 18.35 -4.37 -17.89
C THR A 110 17.91 -3.26 -16.92
N CYS A 111 17.66 -3.60 -15.65
CA CYS A 111 17.38 -2.63 -14.60
C CYS A 111 18.55 -1.65 -14.39
N GLY A 112 19.79 -2.15 -14.34
CA GLY A 112 21.01 -1.34 -14.23
C GLY A 112 21.25 -0.41 -15.43
N ARG A 113 20.69 -0.73 -16.60
CA ARG A 113 20.70 0.18 -17.76
C ARG A 113 19.61 1.24 -17.70
N ILE A 114 18.45 0.93 -17.12
CA ILE A 114 17.29 1.84 -17.07
C ILE A 114 17.43 2.84 -15.93
N LEU A 115 17.61 2.34 -14.71
CA LEU A 115 17.43 3.12 -13.48
C LEU A 115 18.37 4.34 -13.37
N PRO A 116 19.68 4.25 -13.71
CA PRO A 116 20.56 5.41 -13.65
C PRO A 116 20.16 6.56 -14.58
N LEU A 117 19.40 6.28 -15.65
CA LEU A 117 18.94 7.28 -16.61
C LEU A 117 17.74 8.10 -16.08
N LEU A 118 17.00 7.60 -15.08
CA LEU A 118 15.74 8.18 -14.65
C LEU A 118 15.92 9.20 -13.53
N HIS A 119 16.64 10.29 -13.81
CA HIS A 119 17.04 11.29 -12.80
C HIS A 119 15.88 11.93 -12.01
N ASN A 120 14.67 11.97 -12.58
CA ASN A 120 13.48 12.55 -11.97
C ASN A 120 12.55 11.53 -11.31
N LEU A 121 12.98 10.26 -11.19
CA LEU A 121 12.19 9.21 -10.55
C LEU A 121 11.89 9.57 -9.08
N ARG A 122 10.61 9.45 -8.71
CA ARG A 122 10.06 9.77 -7.37
C ARG A 122 9.39 8.58 -6.71
N VAL A 123 8.77 7.71 -7.50
CA VAL A 123 8.11 6.50 -7.01
C VAL A 123 8.71 5.31 -7.73
N LEU A 124 9.13 4.33 -6.95
CA LEU A 124 9.63 3.06 -7.48
C LEU A 124 8.85 1.91 -6.84
N ALA A 125 8.14 1.13 -7.64
CA ALA A 125 7.62 -0.16 -7.25
C ALA A 125 8.48 -1.27 -7.87
N PHE A 126 9.03 -2.14 -7.04
CA PHE A 126 10.03 -3.10 -7.46
C PHE A 126 9.80 -4.47 -6.82
N ASN A 127 9.55 -5.47 -7.66
CA ASN A 127 9.36 -6.85 -7.25
C ASN A 127 10.19 -7.76 -8.18
N PRO A 128 11.39 -8.18 -7.78
CA PRO A 128 12.22 -9.09 -8.57
C PRO A 128 11.78 -10.56 -8.46
N GLY A 129 10.72 -10.87 -7.69
CA GLY A 129 10.31 -12.23 -7.36
C GLY A 129 11.31 -12.94 -6.44
N ASN A 130 11.26 -14.27 -6.37
CA ASN A 130 12.11 -15.10 -5.50
C ASN A 130 13.55 -15.28 -6.02
N SER A 131 14.06 -14.25 -6.66
CA SER A 131 15.37 -14.17 -7.27
C SER A 131 16.44 -14.04 -6.17
N SER A 132 17.67 -14.52 -6.35
CA SER A 132 18.73 -14.21 -5.40
C SER A 132 19.02 -12.70 -5.46
N ASN A 133 18.73 -11.99 -4.38
CA ASN A 133 18.60 -10.53 -4.36
C ASN A 133 19.90 -9.73 -4.12
N TRP A 134 21.07 -10.38 -4.20
CA TRP A 134 22.37 -9.76 -3.91
C TRP A 134 22.74 -8.62 -4.88
N GLU A 135 22.19 -8.62 -6.09
CA GLU A 135 22.45 -7.61 -7.12
C GLU A 135 21.66 -6.30 -6.90
N PHE A 136 20.73 -6.24 -5.94
CA PHE A 136 19.92 -5.04 -5.70
C PHE A 136 20.81 -3.83 -5.39
N GLY A 137 21.67 -3.91 -4.38
CA GLY A 137 22.55 -2.79 -4.02
C GLY A 137 23.45 -2.31 -5.19
N GLU A 138 23.91 -3.23 -6.04
CA GLU A 138 24.77 -2.91 -7.20
C GLU A 138 24.00 -2.14 -8.27
N VAL A 139 22.80 -2.60 -8.65
CA VAL A 139 21.96 -1.98 -9.68
C VAL A 139 21.56 -0.55 -9.33
N PHE A 140 21.44 -0.23 -8.04
CA PHE A 140 21.05 1.10 -7.58
C PHE A 140 22.22 2.01 -7.18
N SER A 141 23.47 1.53 -7.22
CA SER A 141 24.63 2.27 -6.76
C SER A 141 24.88 3.59 -7.53
N ASP A 142 24.60 3.60 -8.83
CA ASP A 142 24.80 4.75 -9.72
C ASP A 142 23.53 5.61 -9.91
N CYS A 143 22.46 5.34 -9.15
CA CYS A 143 21.21 6.08 -9.26
C CYS A 143 21.30 7.45 -8.57
N SER A 144 20.88 8.51 -9.27
CA SER A 144 20.92 9.90 -8.77
C SER A 144 19.56 10.49 -8.42
N PHE A 145 18.48 9.73 -8.63
CA PHE A 145 17.13 10.18 -8.36
C PHE A 145 16.84 10.30 -6.86
N LYS A 146 15.81 11.09 -6.52
CA LYS A 146 15.39 11.32 -5.13
C LYS A 146 13.99 10.78 -4.92
N LEU A 147 13.93 9.53 -4.46
CA LEU A 147 12.66 8.85 -4.19
C LEU A 147 11.89 9.49 -3.04
N GLU A 148 10.60 9.61 -3.24
CA GLU A 148 9.59 10.02 -2.27
C GLU A 148 8.79 8.80 -1.79
N ALA A 149 8.61 7.80 -2.66
CA ALA A 149 7.97 6.54 -2.33
C ALA A 149 8.75 5.33 -2.88
N LEU A 150 8.81 4.28 -2.09
CA LEU A 150 9.41 3.00 -2.45
C LEU A 150 8.44 1.88 -2.11
N HIS A 151 8.13 1.02 -3.07
CA HIS A 151 7.34 -0.19 -2.86
C HIS A 151 8.20 -1.39 -3.24
N THR A 152 8.41 -2.28 -2.29
CA THR A 152 9.29 -3.44 -2.44
C THR A 152 8.54 -4.69 -2.03
N GLN A 153 8.64 -5.72 -2.87
CA GLN A 153 8.07 -7.03 -2.58
C GLN A 153 9.09 -8.12 -2.90
N SER A 154 9.16 -9.16 -2.07
CA SER A 154 10.08 -10.30 -2.25
C SER A 154 11.57 -9.92 -2.22
N LEU A 155 11.91 -8.86 -1.48
CA LEU A 155 13.28 -8.42 -1.23
C LEU A 155 13.60 -8.59 0.25
N ASP A 156 14.75 -9.15 0.62
CA ASP A 156 15.12 -9.21 2.03
C ASP A 156 15.50 -7.80 2.51
N LEU A 157 15.25 -7.53 3.80
CA LEU A 157 15.62 -6.25 4.40
C LEU A 157 17.12 -5.93 4.25
N LYS A 158 17.98 -6.95 4.25
CA LYS A 158 19.44 -6.82 4.04
C LYS A 158 19.79 -6.27 2.66
N ASP A 159 19.02 -6.62 1.64
CA ASP A 159 19.31 -6.24 0.26
C ASP A 159 18.93 -4.77 0.02
N VAL A 160 17.86 -4.30 0.69
CA VAL A 160 17.39 -2.93 0.58
C VAL A 160 18.07 -1.96 1.57
N HIS A 161 18.71 -2.45 2.62
CA HIS A 161 19.24 -1.59 3.71
C HIS A 161 20.19 -0.49 3.23
N SER A 162 21.21 -0.86 2.45
CA SER A 162 22.18 0.10 1.91
C SER A 162 21.51 1.11 0.98
N PHE A 163 20.51 0.66 0.22
CA PHE A 163 19.72 1.54 -0.65
C PHE A 163 18.91 2.57 0.15
N LEU A 164 18.22 2.14 1.22
CA LEU A 164 17.43 3.03 2.07
C LEU A 164 18.29 4.11 2.73
N HIS A 165 19.52 3.78 3.10
CA HIS A 165 20.48 4.74 3.65
C HIS A 165 20.80 5.89 2.68
N HIS A 166 20.90 5.61 1.38
CA HIS A 166 21.19 6.62 0.35
C HIS A 166 19.96 7.42 -0.11
N HIS A 167 18.76 7.04 0.32
CA HIS A 167 17.50 7.69 -0.09
C HIS A 167 16.73 8.28 1.10
N PRO A 168 17.30 9.27 1.82
CA PRO A 168 16.67 9.83 3.02
C PRO A 168 15.40 10.65 2.73
N THR A 169 15.09 10.94 1.46
CA THR A 169 13.91 11.69 1.03
C THR A 169 12.63 10.85 1.01
N ILE A 170 12.73 9.52 1.13
CA ILE A 170 11.58 8.63 1.13
C ILE A 170 10.65 8.97 2.31
N ARG A 171 9.37 9.14 1.98
CA ARG A 171 8.28 9.43 2.93
C ARG A 171 7.29 8.28 3.01
N HIS A 172 7.19 7.47 1.97
CA HIS A 172 6.28 6.32 1.90
C HIS A 172 7.06 5.07 1.56
N TRP A 173 6.93 4.04 2.39
CA TRP A 173 7.61 2.78 2.14
C TRP A 173 6.66 1.61 2.31
N THR A 174 6.53 0.79 1.26
CA THR A 174 5.90 -0.53 1.34
C THR A 174 6.99 -1.61 1.25
N HIS A 175 7.01 -2.54 2.20
CA HIS A 175 7.96 -3.65 2.23
C HIS A 175 7.26 -4.94 2.61
N GLN A 176 6.97 -5.78 1.61
CA GLN A 176 6.34 -7.08 1.80
C GLN A 176 7.34 -8.18 1.47
N SER A 177 7.96 -8.74 2.50
CA SER A 177 8.88 -9.85 2.36
C SER A 177 8.88 -10.64 3.66
N PRO A 178 8.37 -11.88 3.67
CA PRO A 178 8.42 -12.68 4.88
C PRO A 178 9.90 -12.94 5.22
N PHE A 179 10.39 -12.34 6.30
CA PHE A 179 11.73 -12.60 6.81
C PHE A 179 11.66 -12.94 8.30
N LEU A 180 12.46 -13.92 8.72
CA LEU A 180 12.51 -14.33 10.12
C LEU A 180 13.30 -13.29 10.92
N VAL A 181 12.65 -12.60 11.87
CA VAL A 181 13.28 -11.59 12.76
C VAL A 181 14.55 -12.11 13.41
N ARG A 182 14.61 -13.40 13.75
CA ARG A 182 15.75 -14.02 14.43
C ARG A 182 17.01 -14.10 13.58
N GLU A 183 16.90 -14.00 12.26
CA GLU A 183 18.03 -14.19 11.34
C GLU A 183 18.74 -12.88 10.95
N THR A 184 18.14 -11.72 11.24
CA THR A 184 18.70 -10.43 10.81
C THR A 184 19.12 -9.58 12.02
N SER A 185 20.43 -9.38 12.19
CA SER A 185 21.01 -8.41 13.14
C SER A 185 20.86 -6.96 12.66
N LEU A 186 20.05 -6.75 11.63
CA LEU A 186 20.02 -5.53 10.85
C LEU A 186 19.04 -4.53 11.46
N ARG A 187 19.51 -3.31 11.63
CA ARG A 187 18.79 -2.24 12.30
C ARG A 187 18.65 -1.03 11.40
N LEU A 188 17.47 -0.43 11.43
CA LEU A 188 17.13 0.82 10.74
C LEU A 188 17.25 1.96 11.76
N HIS A 189 18.49 2.43 11.97
CA HIS A 189 18.77 3.59 12.82
C HIS A 189 18.04 4.86 12.33
N GLU A 190 17.95 5.89 13.18
CA GLU A 190 17.21 7.14 12.90
C GLU A 190 17.67 7.89 11.65
N LEU A 191 18.92 7.69 11.22
CA LEU A 191 19.48 8.27 10.00
C LEU A 191 18.96 7.58 8.71
N ILE A 192 18.42 6.37 8.83
CA ILE A 192 17.84 5.63 7.70
C ILE A 192 16.33 5.92 7.65
N LEU A 193 15.91 6.55 6.54
CA LEU A 193 14.55 7.04 6.32
C LEU A 193 14.08 8.06 7.37
N PRO A 194 14.82 9.16 7.60
CA PRO A 194 14.50 10.14 8.64
C PRO A 194 13.18 10.90 8.36
N ASN A 195 12.70 10.88 7.11
CA ASN A 195 11.48 11.55 6.67
C ASN A 195 10.29 10.60 6.48
N LEU A 196 10.38 9.35 6.94
CA LEU A 196 9.33 8.35 6.76
C LEU A 196 8.05 8.75 7.49
N ARG A 197 6.95 8.89 6.74
CA ARG A 197 5.62 9.26 7.24
C ARG A 197 4.61 8.12 7.15
N SER A 198 4.78 7.23 6.18
CA SER A 198 3.90 6.08 5.96
C SER A 198 4.72 4.82 5.77
N LEU A 199 4.33 3.77 6.48
CA LEU A 199 4.93 2.44 6.39
C LEU A 199 3.84 1.40 6.17
N GLU A 200 4.01 0.55 5.16
CA GLU A 200 3.25 -0.68 5.00
C GLU A 200 4.21 -1.86 4.95
N ALA A 201 4.09 -2.82 5.85
CA ALA A 201 5.05 -3.91 5.91
C ALA A 201 4.55 -5.11 6.72
N ASP A 202 5.30 -6.20 6.69
CA ASP A 202 5.11 -7.28 7.65
C ASP A 202 5.48 -6.80 9.06
N VAL A 203 4.77 -7.26 10.09
CA VAL A 203 4.86 -6.76 11.48
C VAL A 203 6.29 -6.84 12.06
N GLU A 204 7.07 -7.80 11.59
CA GLU A 204 8.48 -8.07 11.88
C GLU A 204 9.37 -6.84 11.64
N ILE A 205 9.02 -5.97 10.69
CA ILE A 205 9.79 -4.76 10.38
C ILE A 205 9.94 -3.85 11.59
N LEU A 206 8.94 -3.85 12.50
CA LEU A 206 8.98 -3.03 13.69
C LEU A 206 10.17 -3.40 14.58
N ALA A 207 10.56 -4.68 14.62
CA ALA A 207 11.72 -5.12 15.37
C ALA A 207 13.03 -4.53 14.81
N ALA A 208 13.10 -4.26 13.50
CA ALA A 208 14.28 -3.68 12.87
C ALA A 208 14.39 -2.16 13.08
N ILE A 209 13.29 -1.47 13.36
CA ILE A 209 13.28 -0.01 13.51
C ILE A 209 13.87 0.40 14.86
N GLU A 210 14.85 1.30 14.80
CA GLU A 210 15.43 1.94 15.98
C GLU A 210 15.20 3.44 15.97
N GLY A 211 14.83 3.95 17.14
CA GLY A 211 14.66 5.37 17.37
C GLY A 211 13.41 5.99 16.73
N SER A 212 13.17 7.24 17.11
CA SER A 212 11.94 7.96 16.73
C SER A 212 12.04 8.55 15.32
N ARG A 213 10.90 8.65 14.63
CA ARG A 213 10.79 9.26 13.28
C ARG A 213 9.35 9.78 13.08
N PRO A 214 9.08 10.66 12.10
CA PRO A 214 7.79 11.33 11.94
C PRO A 214 6.74 10.41 11.29
N LEU A 215 6.62 9.18 11.77
CA LEU A 215 5.74 8.15 11.23
C LEU A 215 4.31 8.45 11.67
N GLU A 216 3.46 8.76 10.70
CA GLU A 216 2.06 9.17 10.90
C GLU A 216 1.10 7.99 10.65
N GLN A 217 1.45 7.10 9.73
CA GLN A 217 0.58 6.00 9.28
C GLN A 217 1.37 4.69 9.18
N ILE A 218 0.82 3.62 9.75
CA ILE A 218 1.41 2.29 9.68
C ILE A 218 0.33 1.28 9.27
N CYS A 219 0.64 0.42 8.32
CA CYS A 219 -0.11 -0.77 7.97
C CYS A 219 0.77 -2.01 8.19
N LEU A 220 0.38 -2.89 9.11
CA LEU A 220 1.16 -4.09 9.45
C LEU A 220 0.41 -5.35 9.03
N HIS A 221 1.13 -6.25 8.38
CA HIS A 221 0.63 -7.54 7.94
C HIS A 221 1.23 -8.65 8.81
N TYR A 222 0.38 -9.54 9.31
CA TYR A 222 0.81 -10.80 9.92
C TYR A 222 0.91 -11.84 8.81
N PHE A 223 2.07 -12.49 8.71
CA PHE A 223 2.30 -13.57 7.75
C PHE A 223 2.11 -14.95 8.40
N ASP A 224 1.70 -15.92 7.57
CA ASP A 224 1.47 -17.32 7.97
C ASP A 224 2.79 -17.98 8.40
N GLY A 225 2.82 -18.53 9.62
CA GLY A 225 3.96 -19.31 10.14
C GLY A 225 4.76 -18.67 11.28
N ASP A 226 4.45 -17.44 11.72
CA ASP A 226 5.11 -16.87 12.90
C ASP A 226 4.33 -17.16 14.20
N LEU A 227 4.46 -18.41 14.65
CA LEU A 227 3.95 -18.90 15.93
C LEU A 227 4.54 -18.16 17.15
N ASN A 228 5.53 -17.27 16.98
CA ASN A 228 6.30 -16.66 18.07
C ASN A 228 6.26 -15.12 18.07
N LEU A 229 5.47 -14.48 17.21
CA LEU A 229 5.26 -13.04 17.25
C LEU A 229 4.42 -12.65 18.47
N ASP A 230 5.07 -12.61 19.64
CA ASP A 230 4.55 -11.98 20.84
C ASP A 230 4.33 -10.48 20.56
N ASN A 231 3.26 -9.91 21.14
CA ASN A 231 2.97 -8.47 21.18
C ASN A 231 4.19 -7.62 21.59
N SER A 232 5.24 -8.23 22.14
CA SER A 232 6.58 -7.65 22.27
C SER A 232 7.06 -6.83 21.07
N VAL A 233 6.79 -7.22 19.81
CA VAL A 233 7.21 -6.46 18.62
C VAL A 233 6.43 -5.16 18.46
N LEU A 234 5.14 -5.17 18.83
CA LEU A 234 4.32 -3.97 18.86
C LEU A 234 4.81 -2.95 19.90
N ARG A 235 5.69 -3.32 20.87
CA ARG A 235 6.32 -2.33 21.79
C ARG A 235 7.02 -1.22 21.03
N ASN A 236 7.54 -1.52 19.84
CA ASN A 236 8.24 -0.54 19.02
C ASN A 236 7.32 0.51 18.40
N LEU A 237 5.98 0.35 18.45
CA LEU A 237 5.05 1.45 18.18
C LEU A 237 5.28 2.64 19.13
N GLY A 238 5.82 2.40 20.33
CA GLY A 238 6.17 3.43 21.30
C GLY A 238 7.23 4.41 20.79
N LEU A 239 8.03 4.03 19.78
CA LEU A 239 8.97 4.93 19.09
C LEU A 239 8.27 6.06 18.33
N PHE A 240 6.98 5.88 18.00
CA PHE A 240 6.16 6.82 17.23
C PHE A 240 4.98 7.33 18.05
N ARG A 241 5.07 7.23 19.38
CA ARG A 241 4.01 7.56 20.34
C ARG A 241 3.35 8.92 20.11
N GLU A 242 4.13 9.90 19.68
CA GLU A 242 3.68 11.29 19.50
C GLU A 242 3.16 11.58 18.08
N THR A 243 3.57 10.79 17.08
CA THR A 243 3.32 11.09 15.66
C THR A 243 2.34 10.13 15.01
N LEU A 244 2.22 8.90 15.51
CA LEU A 244 1.37 7.87 14.92
C LEU A 244 -0.10 8.19 15.13
N VAL A 245 -0.79 8.52 14.02
CA VAL A 245 -2.22 8.89 14.02
C VAL A 245 -3.10 7.80 13.40
N ALA A 246 -2.55 6.92 12.56
CA ALA A 246 -3.30 5.83 11.94
C ALA A 246 -2.55 4.51 11.96
N LEU A 247 -3.23 3.44 12.36
CA LEU A 247 -2.71 2.08 12.39
C LEU A 247 -3.71 1.12 11.76
N THR A 248 -3.24 0.34 10.79
CA THR A 248 -3.95 -0.81 10.23
C THR A 248 -3.22 -2.08 10.63
N LEU A 249 -3.93 -3.07 11.17
CA LEU A 249 -3.42 -4.39 11.47
C LEU A 249 -4.19 -5.43 10.65
N ASP A 250 -3.52 -6.04 9.69
CA ASP A 250 -3.99 -7.24 9.01
C ASP A 250 -3.49 -8.47 9.77
N ARG A 251 -4.36 -9.02 10.62
CA ARG A 251 -4.15 -10.25 11.39
C ARG A 251 -4.86 -11.44 10.76
N GLU A 252 -5.21 -11.38 9.48
CA GLU A 252 -5.94 -12.45 8.79
C GLU A 252 -5.18 -13.79 8.88
N PHE A 253 -3.86 -13.78 8.79
CA PHE A 253 -3.03 -15.00 8.89
C PHE A 253 -2.32 -15.16 10.23
N SER A 254 -2.74 -14.41 11.26
CA SER A 254 -2.17 -14.55 12.62
C SER A 254 -2.56 -15.89 13.23
N GLU A 255 -1.58 -16.74 13.54
CA GLU A 255 -1.76 -17.98 14.32
C GLU A 255 -1.69 -17.76 15.84
N ALA A 256 -1.31 -16.55 16.28
CA ALA A 256 -1.17 -16.23 17.70
C ALA A 256 -2.53 -16.27 18.43
N ASP A 257 -2.60 -17.01 19.54
CA ASP A 257 -3.78 -17.10 20.45
C ASP A 257 -3.87 -15.86 21.35
N ILE A 258 -3.85 -14.66 20.75
CA ILE A 258 -3.92 -13.39 21.46
C ILE A 258 -5.24 -12.72 21.12
N ASP A 259 -6.10 -12.55 22.13
CA ASP A 259 -7.37 -11.83 21.97
C ASP A 259 -7.13 -10.41 21.43
N CYS A 260 -7.91 -10.02 20.42
CA CYS A 260 -7.90 -8.67 19.86
C CYS A 260 -8.07 -7.58 20.92
N GLN A 261 -8.81 -7.87 22.00
CA GLN A 261 -8.95 -6.96 23.14
C GLN A 261 -7.62 -6.62 23.80
N ASP A 262 -6.74 -7.61 23.95
CA ASP A 262 -5.44 -7.41 24.58
C ASP A 262 -4.48 -6.70 23.64
N VAL A 263 -4.58 -6.98 22.33
CA VAL A 263 -3.88 -6.23 21.28
C VAL A 263 -4.28 -4.74 21.30
N ILE A 264 -5.57 -4.43 21.38
CA ILE A 264 -6.06 -3.03 21.42
C ILE A 264 -5.53 -2.29 22.65
N LYS A 265 -5.58 -2.90 23.85
CA LYS A 265 -5.04 -2.29 25.06
C LYS A 265 -3.54 -2.03 24.92
N PHE A 266 -2.83 -3.02 24.40
CA PHE A 266 -1.41 -2.92 24.17
C PHE A 266 -1.06 -1.77 23.19
N ILE A 267 -1.79 -1.65 22.07
CA ILE A 267 -1.66 -0.51 21.13
C ILE A 267 -1.92 0.81 21.85
N ALA A 268 -2.95 0.89 22.69
CA ALA A 268 -3.28 2.11 23.42
C ALA A 268 -2.17 2.58 24.37
N GLU A 269 -1.42 1.65 24.95
CA GLU A 269 -0.26 1.97 25.79
C GLU A 269 0.92 2.52 24.98
N GLN A 270 1.14 1.99 23.77
CA GLN A 270 2.28 2.37 22.92
C GLN A 270 1.99 3.60 22.05
N ALA A 271 0.77 3.73 21.53
CA ALA A 271 0.34 4.78 20.60
C ALA A 271 -0.95 5.50 21.09
N PRO A 272 -0.90 6.20 22.24
CA PRO A 272 -2.05 6.92 22.80
C PRO A 272 -2.57 8.08 21.94
N ALA A 273 -1.77 8.55 20.97
CA ALA A 273 -2.16 9.63 20.05
C ALA A 273 -3.05 9.16 18.88
N LEU A 274 -3.28 7.85 18.77
CA LEU A 274 -3.97 7.23 17.63
C LEU A 274 -5.39 7.78 17.44
N GLU A 275 -5.69 8.20 16.21
CA GLU A 275 -6.99 8.73 15.81
C GLU A 275 -7.76 7.75 14.93
N ARG A 276 -7.05 6.86 14.22
CA ARG A 276 -7.63 5.87 13.31
C ARG A 276 -7.04 4.49 13.57
N LEU A 277 -7.90 3.50 13.79
CA LEU A 277 -7.50 2.11 13.99
C LEU A 277 -8.35 1.19 13.11
N SER A 278 -7.67 0.39 12.30
CA SER A 278 -8.29 -0.63 11.45
C SER A 278 -7.73 -2.01 11.81
N ILE A 279 -8.58 -3.00 12.05
CA ILE A 279 -8.16 -4.37 12.37
C ILE A 279 -8.94 -5.37 11.50
N LEU A 280 -8.21 -6.20 10.76
CA LEU A 280 -8.71 -7.44 10.14
C LEU A 280 -8.25 -8.62 11.01
N ASP A 281 -9.17 -9.39 11.58
CA ASP A 281 -8.86 -10.26 12.73
C ASP A 281 -9.27 -11.72 12.52
N ASN A 282 -8.33 -12.66 12.64
CA ASN A 282 -8.58 -14.10 12.52
C ASN A 282 -8.74 -14.83 13.86
N VAL A 283 -8.58 -14.14 14.99
CA VAL A 283 -8.57 -14.83 16.28
C VAL A 283 -9.96 -15.37 16.60
N LYS A 284 -10.06 -16.69 16.60
CA LYS A 284 -11.22 -17.41 17.12
C LYS A 284 -11.05 -17.49 18.63
N PRO A 285 -11.75 -16.70 19.44
CA PRO A 285 -11.67 -16.88 20.88
C PRO A 285 -12.05 -18.32 21.19
N SER A 286 -11.17 -19.03 21.88
CA SER A 286 -11.36 -20.41 22.32
C SER A 286 -12.63 -20.59 23.17
N ALA A 287 -13.24 -19.49 23.61
CA ALA A 287 -14.55 -19.43 24.24
C ALA A 287 -15.73 -19.32 23.24
N ALA A 288 -16.04 -20.40 22.53
CA ALA A 288 -17.29 -20.58 21.77
C ALA A 288 -18.59 -20.51 22.61
N ARG A 289 -18.53 -20.08 23.89
CA ARG A 289 -19.61 -20.19 24.88
C ARG A 289 -19.92 -18.90 25.66
N GLN A 290 -19.23 -17.79 25.41
CA GLN A 290 -19.56 -16.55 26.12
C GLN A 290 -20.79 -15.85 25.51
N PRO A 291 -21.65 -15.23 26.34
CA PRO A 291 -22.76 -14.39 25.86
C PRO A 291 -22.23 -13.26 24.97
N THR A 292 -22.93 -13.02 23.86
CA THR A 292 -22.59 -12.03 22.85
C THR A 292 -22.39 -10.63 23.44
N ASP A 293 -23.30 -10.21 24.32
CA ASP A 293 -23.24 -8.91 25.01
C ASP A 293 -21.95 -8.73 25.82
N THR A 294 -21.46 -9.80 26.47
CA THR A 294 -20.21 -9.74 27.24
C THR A 294 -19.00 -9.54 26.32
N ALA A 295 -18.99 -10.18 25.14
CA ALA A 295 -17.91 -10.04 24.18
C ALA A 295 -17.85 -8.63 23.59
N VAL A 296 -18.99 -8.10 23.13
CA VAL A 296 -19.10 -6.73 22.60
C VAL A 296 -18.68 -5.71 23.66
N ASN A 297 -19.21 -5.82 24.89
CA ASN A 297 -18.91 -4.89 25.97
C ASN A 297 -17.41 -4.86 26.31
N ARG A 298 -16.75 -6.03 26.38
CA ARG A 298 -15.31 -6.08 26.61
C ARG A 298 -14.53 -5.47 25.44
N PHE A 299 -14.94 -5.74 24.21
CA PHE A 299 -14.32 -5.19 23.01
C PHE A 299 -14.37 -3.65 22.99
N VAL A 300 -15.56 -3.06 23.20
CA VAL A 300 -15.70 -1.60 23.24
C VAL A 300 -15.00 -0.97 24.46
N THR A 301 -14.90 -1.70 25.58
CA THR A 301 -14.14 -1.26 26.77
C THR A 301 -12.66 -1.13 26.45
N SER A 302 -12.08 -2.09 25.72
CA SER A 302 -10.68 -2.02 25.28
C SER A 302 -10.44 -0.84 24.35
N LEU A 303 -11.36 -0.58 23.42
CA LEU A 303 -11.27 0.59 22.54
C LEU A 303 -11.36 1.92 23.29
N ALA A 304 -12.17 1.99 24.35
CA ALA A 304 -12.36 3.20 25.15
C ALA A 304 -11.09 3.68 25.86
N VAL A 305 -10.03 2.86 25.89
CA VAL A 305 -8.70 3.27 26.36
C VAL A 305 -8.05 4.28 25.39
N LEU A 306 -8.34 4.19 24.09
CA LEU A 306 -7.84 5.11 23.05
C LEU A 306 -8.64 6.42 23.05
N LYS A 307 -8.27 7.35 23.94
CA LYS A 307 -9.03 8.60 24.17
C LYS A 307 -9.13 9.55 22.97
N ARG A 308 -8.29 9.36 21.95
CA ARG A 308 -8.27 10.18 20.73
C ARG A 308 -8.83 9.46 19.51
N LEU A 309 -9.29 8.23 19.65
CA LEU A 309 -9.80 7.44 18.53
C LEU A 309 -11.06 8.09 17.95
N GLN A 310 -11.00 8.47 16.68
CA GLN A 310 -12.10 9.09 15.93
C GLN A 310 -12.71 8.11 14.92
N GLU A 311 -11.89 7.26 14.31
CA GLU A 311 -12.35 6.27 13.34
C GLU A 311 -11.88 4.87 13.74
N PHE A 312 -12.82 3.94 13.74
CA PHE A 312 -12.53 2.54 14.00
C PHE A 312 -13.09 1.67 12.88
N GLN A 313 -12.25 0.78 12.35
CA GLN A 313 -12.64 -0.20 11.36
C GLN A 313 -12.34 -1.59 11.88
N TYR A 314 -13.29 -2.50 11.74
CA TYR A 314 -13.13 -3.88 12.15
C TYR A 314 -13.69 -4.81 11.09
N SER A 315 -12.98 -5.89 10.83
CA SER A 315 -13.50 -7.03 10.09
C SER A 315 -12.97 -8.31 10.73
N PRO A 316 -13.81 -9.33 10.94
CA PRO A 316 -13.30 -10.68 11.08
C PRO A 316 -12.60 -11.13 9.79
N ALA A 317 -11.76 -12.17 9.88
CA ALA A 317 -11.08 -12.77 8.73
C ALA A 317 -12.07 -13.19 7.64
N ARG A 318 -11.64 -13.19 6.38
CA ARG A 318 -12.57 -13.36 5.24
C ARG A 318 -13.26 -14.74 5.21
N TRP A 319 -12.64 -15.74 5.84
CA TRP A 319 -13.20 -17.09 5.97
C TRP A 319 -13.98 -17.31 7.27
N ASP A 320 -14.02 -16.34 8.18
CA ASP A 320 -14.76 -16.45 9.42
C ASP A 320 -16.26 -16.25 9.16
N THR A 321 -17.05 -17.25 9.52
CA THR A 321 -18.50 -17.26 9.33
C THR A 321 -19.27 -17.49 10.62
N ASP A 322 -18.59 -17.71 11.74
CA ASP A 322 -19.19 -18.19 12.99
C ASP A 322 -18.68 -17.53 14.27
N SER A 323 -17.79 -16.53 14.17
CA SER A 323 -17.32 -15.81 15.35
C SER A 323 -18.43 -15.08 16.12
N TRP A 324 -18.04 -14.64 17.32
CA TRP A 324 -18.89 -13.81 18.18
C TRP A 324 -19.36 -12.53 17.47
N TRP A 325 -18.57 -12.01 16.52
CA TRP A 325 -18.90 -10.79 15.78
C TRP A 325 -20.19 -10.93 14.98
N TRP A 326 -20.31 -12.03 14.24
CA TRP A 326 -21.51 -12.31 13.44
C TRP A 326 -22.74 -12.53 14.31
N ARG A 327 -22.58 -13.17 15.47
CA ARG A 327 -23.65 -13.30 16.47
C ARG A 327 -24.09 -11.94 17.01
N ALA A 328 -23.14 -11.04 17.30
CA ALA A 328 -23.45 -9.67 17.75
C ALA A 328 -24.22 -8.88 16.69
N CYS A 329 -23.80 -8.97 15.42
CA CYS A 329 -24.49 -8.30 14.33
C CYS A 329 -25.90 -8.87 14.11
N ALA A 330 -26.10 -10.18 14.26
CA ALA A 330 -27.41 -10.83 14.13
C ALA A 330 -28.41 -10.40 15.22
N GLU A 331 -27.95 -10.03 16.41
CA GLU A 331 -28.80 -9.47 17.47
C GLU A 331 -29.21 -8.00 17.21
N GLY A 332 -28.57 -7.33 16.25
CA GLY A 332 -28.94 -6.00 15.79
C GLY A 332 -27.74 -5.10 15.57
N THR A 333 -27.39 -4.86 14.30
CA THR A 333 -26.23 -4.03 13.93
C THR A 333 -26.26 -2.62 14.52
N LEU A 334 -27.42 -1.95 14.53
CA LEU A 334 -27.55 -0.62 15.09
C LEU A 334 -27.29 -0.60 16.61
N ARG A 335 -27.70 -1.66 17.33
CA ARG A 335 -27.43 -1.82 18.76
C ARG A 335 -25.93 -1.88 19.01
N VAL A 336 -25.20 -2.67 18.21
CA VAL A 336 -23.73 -2.75 18.28
C VAL A 336 -23.11 -1.36 18.06
N VAL A 337 -23.49 -0.65 16.99
CA VAL A 337 -22.98 0.70 16.67
C VAL A 337 -23.20 1.70 17.82
N VAL A 338 -24.41 1.72 18.40
CA VAL A 338 -24.73 2.60 19.54
C VAL A 338 -23.81 2.29 20.71
N THR A 339 -23.59 1.01 21.03
CA THR A 339 -22.65 0.58 22.07
C THR A 339 -21.23 1.10 21.83
N PHE A 340 -20.71 1.06 20.59
CA PHE A 340 -19.40 1.65 20.27
C PHE A 340 -19.35 3.15 20.60
N PHE A 341 -20.35 3.91 20.15
CA PHE A 341 -20.39 5.36 20.33
C PHE A 341 -20.66 5.81 21.77
N ASP A 342 -21.39 5.02 22.56
CA ASP A 342 -21.70 5.36 23.95
C ASP A 342 -20.47 5.15 24.85
N TRP A 343 -19.64 4.17 24.53
CA TRP A 343 -18.44 3.85 25.31
C TRP A 343 -17.20 4.66 24.88
N ASN A 344 -17.22 5.23 23.68
CA ASN A 344 -16.09 5.97 23.11
C ASN A 344 -16.51 7.37 22.68
N LEU A 345 -16.38 8.36 23.59
CA LEU A 345 -16.85 9.74 23.36
C LEU A 345 -16.16 10.45 22.18
N SER A 346 -14.90 10.10 21.90
CA SER A 346 -14.13 10.65 20.77
C SER A 346 -14.52 10.04 19.43
N LEU A 347 -15.11 8.85 19.44
CA LEU A 347 -15.40 8.08 18.24
C LEU A 347 -16.49 8.77 17.41
N ARG A 348 -16.24 8.87 16.12
CA ARG A 348 -17.11 9.54 15.14
C ARG A 348 -17.51 8.61 14.01
N VAL A 349 -16.65 7.67 13.65
CA VAL A 349 -16.89 6.72 12.57
C VAL A 349 -16.58 5.31 13.05
N VAL A 350 -17.51 4.39 12.78
CA VAL A 350 -17.32 2.96 12.96
C VAL A 350 -17.67 2.26 11.66
N THR A 351 -16.78 1.43 11.16
CA THR A 351 -17.00 0.71 9.89
C THR A 351 -16.73 -0.77 10.08
N PHE A 352 -17.65 -1.61 9.63
CA PHE A 352 -17.49 -3.05 9.68
C PHE A 352 -18.43 -3.76 8.70
N PRO A 353 -18.15 -5.02 8.33
CA PRO A 353 -19.07 -5.82 7.53
C PRO A 353 -20.29 -6.21 8.37
N THR A 354 -21.48 -6.11 7.78
CA THR A 354 -22.75 -6.38 8.47
C THR A 354 -23.27 -7.78 8.21
N ASN A 355 -22.79 -8.45 7.16
CA ASN A 355 -23.20 -9.79 6.77
C ASN A 355 -21.97 -10.69 6.65
N GLY A 356 -22.08 -11.93 7.12
CA GLY A 356 -21.10 -12.97 6.85
C GLY A 356 -21.17 -13.32 5.36
N PHE A 357 -20.33 -12.68 4.56
CA PHE A 357 -20.23 -13.00 3.14
C PHE A 357 -19.28 -14.19 2.96
N GLN A 358 -19.69 -15.16 2.14
CA GLN A 358 -18.72 -15.97 1.40
C GLN A 358 -18.14 -15.07 0.32
N VAL A 359 -17.22 -14.19 0.69
CA VAL A 359 -16.44 -13.44 -0.29
C VAL A 359 -15.70 -14.49 -1.13
N GLU A 360 -15.68 -14.33 -2.45
CA GLU A 360 -14.77 -15.12 -3.29
C GLU A 360 -13.38 -15.01 -2.66
N ALA A 361 -12.72 -16.15 -2.40
CA ALA A 361 -11.59 -16.29 -1.47
C ALA A 361 -10.34 -15.41 -1.76
N TYR A 362 -10.41 -14.51 -2.73
CA TYR A 362 -9.30 -13.71 -3.26
C TYR A 362 -9.63 -12.23 -3.49
N SER A 363 -10.81 -11.72 -3.09
CA SER A 363 -11.06 -10.27 -3.18
C SER A 363 -10.37 -9.54 -2.02
N ASP A 364 -9.49 -8.58 -2.33
CA ASP A 364 -8.86 -7.75 -1.31
C ASP A 364 -9.85 -6.80 -0.62
N SER A 365 -10.98 -6.54 -1.28
CA SER A 365 -12.06 -5.67 -0.86
C SER A 365 -13.15 -6.41 -0.08
N ILE A 366 -13.52 -5.88 1.09
CA ILE A 366 -14.58 -6.39 1.96
C ILE A 366 -15.76 -5.41 1.98
N PRO A 367 -16.94 -5.77 1.46
CA PRO A 367 -18.13 -4.94 1.54
C PRO A 367 -18.52 -4.66 3.00
N ALA A 368 -18.74 -3.39 3.33
CA ALA A 368 -18.99 -2.94 4.69
C ALA A 368 -20.00 -1.78 4.74
N VAL A 369 -20.42 -1.46 5.95
CA VAL A 369 -21.22 -0.26 6.22
C VAL A 369 -20.44 0.63 7.18
N SER A 370 -20.31 1.90 6.80
CA SER A 370 -19.77 2.95 7.66
C SER A 370 -20.91 3.66 8.37
N TYR A 371 -20.78 3.78 9.69
CA TYR A 371 -21.68 4.48 10.57
C TYR A 371 -20.98 5.74 11.09
N SER A 372 -21.57 6.91 10.86
CA SER A 372 -21.03 8.20 11.30
C SER A 372 -21.97 8.87 12.29
N LYS A 373 -21.45 9.32 13.44
CA LYS A 373 -22.21 10.01 14.50
C LYS A 373 -22.00 11.52 14.37
N ALA A 374 -23.07 12.24 14.08
CA ALA A 374 -23.08 13.70 14.06
C ALA A 374 -22.98 14.28 15.49
N PRO A 375 -22.59 15.57 15.65
CA PRO A 375 -22.55 16.22 16.96
C PRO A 375 -23.88 16.17 17.73
N GLY A 376 -25.02 16.12 17.03
CA GLY A 376 -26.36 15.99 17.62
C GLY A 376 -26.74 14.57 18.06
N GLY A 377 -25.88 13.57 17.82
CA GLY A 377 -26.12 12.18 18.16
C GLY A 377 -26.72 11.33 17.04
N ASP A 378 -27.19 11.95 15.95
CA ASP A 378 -27.74 11.24 14.79
C ASP A 378 -26.69 10.34 14.13
N ILE A 379 -27.08 9.12 13.78
CA ILE A 379 -26.21 8.13 13.13
C ILE A 379 -26.60 7.99 11.66
N LYS A 380 -25.67 8.29 10.76
CA LYS A 380 -25.83 8.09 9.32
C LYS A 380 -25.08 6.85 8.86
N GLN A 381 -25.73 6.05 8.01
CA GLN A 381 -25.16 4.84 7.41
C GLN A 381 -24.73 5.12 5.97
N THR A 382 -23.61 4.56 5.54
CA THR A 382 -23.11 4.68 4.16
C THR A 382 -22.42 3.38 3.76
N PRO A 383 -22.81 2.73 2.65
CA PRO A 383 -22.09 1.57 2.13
C PRO A 383 -20.66 1.95 1.75
N VAL A 384 -19.69 1.13 2.13
CA VAL A 384 -18.27 1.34 1.85
C VAL A 384 -17.58 0.00 1.56
N ILE A 385 -16.33 0.08 1.15
CA ILE A 385 -15.45 -1.08 0.96
C ILE A 385 -14.27 -0.92 1.92
N LEU A 386 -14.03 -1.92 2.75
CA LEU A 386 -12.83 -2.01 3.57
C LEU A 386 -11.70 -2.62 2.75
N ASN A 387 -10.56 -1.93 2.70
CA ASN A 387 -9.32 -2.41 2.12
C ASN A 387 -8.25 -2.34 3.22
N PHE A 388 -7.78 -3.51 3.68
CA PHE A 388 -6.74 -3.61 4.71
C PHE A 388 -5.33 -3.68 4.11
N ARG A 389 -5.23 -3.84 2.79
CA ARG A 389 -3.99 -3.79 2.02
C ARG A 389 -3.94 -2.47 1.26
N GLY A 390 -2.74 -1.89 1.16
CA GLY A 390 -2.51 -0.73 0.30
C GLY A 390 -2.73 -1.10 -1.18
N ASP A 391 -2.72 -0.08 -2.05
CA ASP A 391 -2.79 -0.29 -3.49
C ASP A 391 -1.70 -1.30 -3.90
N HIS A 392 -2.10 -2.40 -4.55
CA HIS A 392 -1.17 -3.36 -5.11
C HIS A 392 -0.44 -2.71 -6.28
N TRP A 393 0.81 -2.27 -6.06
CA TRP A 393 1.70 -1.73 -7.09
C TRP A 393 2.38 -2.81 -7.93
#